data_AF-A0A7R7VEH5-F1
#
_entry.id   AF-A0A7R7VEH5-F1
#
_cell.length_a   1.000
_cell.length_b   1.000
_cell.length_c   1.000
_cell.angle_alpha   90.00
_cell.angle_beta   90.00
_cell.angle_gamma   90.00
#
_symmetry.space_group_name_H-M   'P 1'
#
loop_
_entity.id
_entity.type
_entity.pdbx_description
1 polymer ?
#
loop_
_entity_poly.entity_id
_entity_poly.type
_entity_poly.pdbx_seq_one_letter_code
_entity_poly.pdbx_strand_id
1 'polypeptide(L)'
;MLKWEYYFGDHYFKIDGRLIIFDEQLTETEDPHLSQPQALNQAHYKDNGEQVLTKIRYDLHPKSYDHPKIPLYDRDYATDEFLLECEIVEILSEIGHGPRYITHLNIKAGRNSRIERATSILS
;
A
#
# COMPACT_ATOMS: atom_id res chain seq x y z
N MET A 1 -10.76 -5.03 -22.30
CA MET A 1 -10.01 -4.44 -21.17
C MET A 1 -8.94 -5.46 -20.81
N LEU A 2 -7.66 -5.17 -21.05
CA LEU A 2 -6.58 -6.08 -20.70
C LEU A 2 -6.59 -6.20 -19.17
N LYS A 3 -6.90 -7.39 -18.66
CA LYS A 3 -6.77 -7.73 -17.24
C LYS A 3 -5.26 -7.69 -16.95
N TRP A 4 -4.79 -6.56 -16.44
CA TRP A 4 -3.42 -6.42 -15.99
C TRP A 4 -3.33 -7.15 -14.65
N GLU A 5 -2.62 -8.27 -14.60
CA GLU A 5 -2.32 -8.96 -13.35
C GLU A 5 -0.97 -8.40 -12.87
N TYR A 6 -0.98 -7.34 -12.05
CA TYR A 6 0.23 -6.87 -11.41
C TYR A 6 0.61 -7.84 -10.29
N TYR A 7 1.37 -8.87 -10.67
CA TYR A 7 1.91 -9.83 -9.71
C TYR A 7 3.01 -9.15 -8.89
N PHE A 8 2.79 -8.96 -7.59
CA PHE A 8 3.83 -8.48 -6.66
C PHE A 8 5.05 -9.43 -6.56
N GLY A 9 5.10 -10.52 -7.33
CA GLY A 9 6.34 -11.29 -7.55
C GLY A 9 6.91 -11.95 -6.30
N ASP A 10 8.23 -12.14 -6.33
CA ASP A 10 9.06 -12.55 -5.17
C ASP A 10 9.31 -11.39 -4.18
N HIS A 11 8.50 -10.31 -4.22
CA HIS A 11 8.69 -9.18 -3.31
C HIS A 11 8.15 -9.53 -1.92
N TYR A 12 9.11 -9.83 -1.05
CA TYR A 12 8.91 -10.04 0.37
C TYR A 12 8.72 -8.70 1.09
N PHE A 13 7.50 -8.43 1.54
CA PHE A 13 7.21 -7.30 2.41
C PHE A 13 7.42 -7.68 3.87
N LYS A 14 7.97 -6.75 4.65
CA LYS A 14 8.04 -6.88 6.10
C LYS A 14 7.27 -5.74 6.74
N ILE A 15 6.39 -6.09 7.66
CA ILE A 15 5.73 -5.16 8.58
C ILE A 15 6.36 -5.39 9.95
N ASP A 16 6.92 -4.35 10.56
CA ASP A 16 7.67 -4.44 11.83
C ASP A 16 8.78 -5.50 11.84
N GLY A 17 9.42 -5.70 10.67
CA GLY A 17 10.47 -6.71 10.49
C GLY A 17 9.96 -8.15 10.35
N ARG A 18 8.65 -8.37 10.45
CA ARG A 18 7.99 -9.66 10.26
C ARG A 18 7.55 -9.80 8.81
N LEU A 19 7.90 -10.93 8.21
CA LEU A 19 7.59 -11.18 6.80
C LEU A 19 6.10 -11.46 6.61
N ILE A 20 5.47 -10.84 5.61
CA ILE A 20 4.12 -11.18 5.19
C ILE A 20 4.13 -11.93 3.85
N ILE A 21 3.12 -12.78 3.65
CA ILE A 21 2.84 -13.50 2.41
C ILE A 21 1.43 -13.11 1.98
N PHE A 22 1.27 -12.68 0.72
CA PHE A 22 -0.05 -12.40 0.16
C PHE A 22 -0.78 -13.70 -0.15
N ASP A 23 -1.99 -13.82 0.36
CA ASP A 23 -2.87 -14.97 0.16
C ASP A 23 -3.76 -14.75 -1.06
N GLU A 24 -4.42 -13.60 -1.12
CA GLU A 24 -5.41 -13.27 -2.14
C GLU A 24 -5.52 -11.76 -2.36
N GLN A 25 -5.66 -11.34 -3.63
CA GLN A 25 -6.08 -9.99 -3.97
C GLN A 25 -7.60 -9.92 -3.96
N LEU A 26 -8.16 -9.18 -3.00
CA LEU A 26 -9.61 -9.05 -2.80
C LEU A 26 -10.24 -8.09 -3.81
N THR A 27 -9.60 -6.94 -4.02
CA THR A 27 -10.07 -5.91 -4.97
C THR A 27 -8.90 -5.17 -5.60
N GLU A 28 -9.15 -4.62 -6.79
CA GLU A 28 -8.28 -3.64 -7.44
C GLU A 28 -9.16 -2.58 -8.09
N THR A 29 -8.92 -1.32 -7.75
CA THR A 29 -9.68 -0.18 -8.28
C THR A 29 -8.73 0.93 -8.66
N GLU A 30 -9.12 1.74 -9.62
CA GLU A 30 -8.40 2.96 -9.96
C GLU A 30 -8.99 4.12 -9.17
N ASP A 31 -8.14 4.92 -8.53
CA ASP A 31 -8.52 6.23 -8.03
C ASP A 31 -8.45 7.23 -9.20
N PRO A 32 -9.60 7.71 -9.72
CA PRO A 32 -9.62 8.61 -10.87
C PRO A 32 -9.06 10.01 -10.53
N HIS A 33 -8.99 10.39 -9.26
CA HIS A 33 -8.45 11.68 -8.84
C HIS A 33 -6.93 11.67 -8.86
N LEU A 34 -6.34 10.57 -8.37
CA LEU A 34 -4.89 10.41 -8.29
C LEU A 34 -4.28 9.70 -9.50
N SER A 35 -5.11 9.14 -10.40
CA SER A 35 -4.67 8.26 -11.50
C SER A 35 -3.79 7.10 -10.98
N GLN A 36 -4.12 6.58 -9.80
CA GLN A 36 -3.38 5.54 -9.11
C GLN A 36 -4.26 4.31 -8.90
N PRO A 37 -3.83 3.13 -9.36
CA PRO A 37 -4.38 1.88 -8.88
C PRO A 37 -4.18 1.68 -7.38
N GLN A 38 -5.18 1.10 -6.74
CA GLN A 38 -5.16 0.63 -5.38
C GLN A 38 -5.67 -0.80 -5.31
N ALA A 39 -4.89 -1.68 -4.68
CA ALA A 39 -5.22 -3.08 -4.48
C ALA A 39 -5.39 -3.38 -2.98
N LEU A 40 -6.50 -4.04 -2.63
CA LEU A 40 -6.71 -4.58 -1.28
C LEU A 40 -6.37 -6.08 -1.31
N ASN A 41 -5.50 -6.51 -0.41
CA ASN A 41 -5.04 -7.89 -0.34
C ASN A 41 -5.18 -8.44 1.08
N GLN A 42 -5.57 -9.72 1.14
CA GLN A 42 -5.42 -10.54 2.32
C GLN A 42 -4.01 -11.15 2.34
N ALA A 43 -3.39 -11.14 3.51
CA ALA A 43 -2.05 -11.66 3.72
C ALA A 43 -1.94 -12.27 5.12
N HIS A 44 -0.86 -13.00 5.37
CA HIS A 44 -0.52 -13.47 6.70
C HIS A 44 0.95 -13.26 7.02
N TYR A 45 1.25 -13.12 8.31
CA TYR A 45 2.63 -13.17 8.78
C TYR A 45 3.18 -14.60 8.68
N LYS A 46 4.35 -14.76 8.06
CA LYS A 46 5.00 -16.07 7.87
C LYS A 46 5.37 -16.76 9.19
N ASP A 47 5.65 -16.00 10.23
CA ASP A 47 6.14 -16.53 11.51
C ASP A 47 5.05 -17.17 12.38
N ASN A 48 3.82 -16.64 12.37
CA ASN A 48 2.72 -17.11 13.21
C ASN A 48 1.39 -17.36 12.47
N GLY A 49 1.29 -17.05 11.18
CA GLY A 49 0.08 -17.21 10.38
C GLY A 49 -1.03 -16.20 10.69
N GLU A 50 -0.76 -15.18 11.50
CA GLU A 50 -1.73 -14.13 11.83
C GLU A 50 -2.10 -13.34 10.56
N GLN A 51 -3.40 -13.21 10.33
CA GLN A 51 -3.97 -12.58 9.15
C GLN A 51 -3.92 -11.06 9.24
N VAL A 52 -3.59 -10.43 8.12
CA VAL A 52 -3.54 -8.97 7.95
C VAL A 52 -4.16 -8.55 6.63
N LEU A 53 -4.70 -7.33 6.61
CA LEU A 53 -5.16 -6.68 5.40
C LEU A 53 -4.13 -5.64 4.96
N THR A 54 -3.86 -5.59 3.67
CA THR A 54 -2.90 -4.64 3.08
C THR A 54 -3.55 -3.91 1.93
N LYS A 55 -3.51 -2.58 1.98
CA LYS A 55 -3.90 -1.71 0.88
C LYS A 55 -2.64 -1.15 0.24
N ILE A 56 -2.44 -1.43 -1.04
CA ILE A 56 -1.25 -1.01 -1.79
C ILE A 56 -1.69 -0.04 -2.87
N ARG A 57 -1.11 1.16 -2.89
CA ARG A 57 -1.24 2.12 -3.99
C ARG A 57 0.04 2.10 -4.83
N TYR A 58 -0.07 2.12 -6.15
CA TYR A 58 1.10 2.13 -7.04
C TYR A 58 0.89 3.02 -8.25
N ASP A 59 1.97 3.60 -8.76
CA ASP A 59 1.94 4.38 -10.00
C ASP A 59 1.94 3.43 -11.22
N LEU A 60 1.09 3.71 -12.21
CA LEU A 60 1.15 3.03 -13.51
C LEU A 60 2.38 3.47 -14.31
N HIS A 61 2.94 2.57 -15.12
CA HIS A 61 4.08 2.89 -15.98
C HIS A 61 3.68 4.00 -16.99
N PRO A 62 4.43 5.12 -17.07
CA PRO A 62 4.03 6.31 -17.85
C PRO A 62 4.01 6.12 -19.38
N LYS A 63 4.32 4.92 -19.88
CA LYS A 63 4.30 4.62 -21.33
C LYS A 63 2.95 4.11 -21.83
N SER A 64 2.12 3.60 -20.93
CA SER A 64 0.81 3.01 -21.24
C SER A 64 -0.37 3.92 -20.89
N TYR A 65 -0.11 5.04 -20.21
CA TYR A 65 -1.12 6.04 -19.86
C TYR A 65 -0.88 7.30 -20.69
N ASP A 66 -1.90 7.71 -21.43
CA ASP A 66 -1.92 8.99 -22.12
C ASP A 66 -2.06 10.06 -21.04
N HIS A 67 -0.94 10.60 -20.56
CA HIS A 67 -0.97 11.61 -19.50
C HIS A 67 -1.85 12.78 -19.96
N PRO A 68 -2.79 13.28 -19.12
CA PRO A 68 -3.32 14.61 -19.36
C PRO A 68 -2.12 15.57 -19.44
N LYS A 69 -2.12 16.46 -20.44
CA LYS A 69 -1.04 17.44 -20.72
C LYS A 69 -0.69 18.36 -19.53
N ILE A 70 -1.47 18.27 -18.46
CA ILE A 70 -1.32 18.98 -17.20
C ILE A 70 -1.54 17.91 -16.11
N PRO A 71 -0.55 17.60 -15.25
CA PRO A 71 -0.82 16.80 -14.06
C PRO A 71 -1.87 17.56 -13.25
N LEU A 72 -3.06 16.97 -13.07
CA LEU A 72 -4.11 17.62 -12.27
C LEU A 72 -3.70 17.73 -10.80
N TYR A 73 -2.73 16.92 -10.34
CA TYR A 73 -2.25 16.88 -8.95
C TYR A 73 -0.75 16.57 -8.86
N ASP A 74 -0.06 17.26 -7.94
CA ASP A 74 1.35 17.03 -7.60
C ASP A 74 1.48 15.80 -6.67
N ARG A 75 2.66 15.17 -6.62
CA ARG A 75 2.97 14.04 -5.72
C ARG A 75 2.72 14.37 -4.26
N ASP A 76 2.91 15.63 -3.90
CA ASP A 76 2.68 16.12 -2.55
C ASP A 76 1.20 15.96 -2.16
N TYR A 77 0.28 16.30 -3.07
CA TYR A 77 -1.16 16.10 -2.85
C TYR A 77 -1.53 14.61 -2.69
N ALA A 78 -0.99 13.75 -3.55
CA ALA A 78 -1.23 12.30 -3.44
C ALA A 78 -0.70 11.72 -2.12
N THR A 79 0.39 12.29 -1.61
CA THR A 79 0.98 11.92 -0.31
C THR A 79 0.09 12.39 0.83
N ASP A 80 -0.41 13.63 0.80
CA ASP A 80 -1.30 14.16 1.82
C ASP A 80 -2.61 13.36 1.90
N GLU A 81 -3.23 13.04 0.75
CA GLU A 81 -4.43 12.19 0.68
C GLU A 81 -4.17 10.77 1.24
N PHE A 82 -2.96 10.24 1.04
CA PHE A 82 -2.57 8.96 1.62
C PHE A 82 -2.44 9.01 3.14
N LEU A 83 -1.79 10.06 3.66
CA LEU A 83 -1.60 10.25 5.10
C LEU A 83 -2.95 10.49 5.80
N LEU A 84 -3.84 11.28 5.18
CA LEU A 84 -5.19 11.49 5.68
C LEU A 84 -5.98 10.18 5.77
N GLU A 85 -5.90 9.30 4.75
CA GLU A 85 -6.54 7.98 4.83
C GLU A 85 -5.98 7.16 6.00
N CYS A 86 -4.67 7.16 6.21
CA CYS A 86 -4.04 6.44 7.32
C CYS A 86 -4.57 6.94 8.68
N GLU A 87 -4.65 8.26 8.86
CA GLU A 87 -5.18 8.88 10.08
C GLU A 87 -6.65 8.51 10.32
N ILE A 88 -7.48 8.53 9.26
CA ILE A 88 -8.88 8.11 9.36
C ILE A 88 -8.99 6.64 9.79
N VAL A 89 -8.20 5.75 9.19
CA VAL A 89 -8.20 4.31 9.54
C VAL A 89 -7.74 4.09 10.97
N GLU A 90 -6.74 4.82 11.43
CA GLU A 90 -6.26 4.78 12.81
C GLU A 90 -7.35 5.21 13.80
N ILE A 91 -7.99 6.37 13.57
CA ILE A 91 -9.09 6.87 14.40
C ILE A 91 -10.25 5.87 14.44
N LEU A 92 -10.66 5.33 13.28
CA LEU A 92 -11.75 4.36 13.21
C LEU A 92 -11.39 3.07 13.98
N SER A 93 -10.15 2.60 13.85
CA SER A 93 -9.63 1.46 14.59
C SER A 93 -9.70 1.68 16.11
N GLU A 94 -9.30 2.86 16.60
CA GLU A 94 -9.31 3.18 18.04
C GLU A 94 -10.71 3.15 18.67
N ILE A 95 -11.72 3.55 17.92
CA ILE A 95 -13.12 3.52 18.37
C ILE A 95 -13.81 2.18 18.10
N GLY A 96 -13.08 1.16 17.67
CA GLY A 96 -13.58 -0.20 17.43
C GLY A 96 -14.29 -0.39 16.09
N HIS A 97 -14.09 0.52 15.14
CA HIS A 97 -14.64 0.44 13.79
C HIS A 97 -13.57 0.01 12.77
N GLY A 98 -13.66 -1.25 12.35
CA GLY A 98 -12.81 -1.81 11.30
C GLY A 98 -11.54 -2.50 11.82
N PRO A 99 -10.62 -2.87 10.91
CA PRO A 99 -9.38 -3.54 11.27
C PRO A 99 -8.46 -2.65 12.10
N ARG A 100 -7.68 -3.27 12.99
CA ARG A 100 -6.64 -2.56 13.73
C ARG A 100 -5.60 -1.99 12.76
N TYR A 101 -5.37 -0.69 12.82
CA TYR A 101 -4.26 -0.07 12.09
C TYR A 101 -2.91 -0.60 12.62
N ILE A 102 -1.99 -0.91 11.71
CA ILE A 102 -0.65 -1.42 12.07
C ILE A 102 0.41 -0.40 11.66
N THR A 103 0.55 -0.14 10.37
CA THR A 103 1.56 0.78 9.84
C THR A 103 1.27 1.12 8.37
N HIS A 104 2.05 2.06 7.82
CA HIS A 104 2.10 2.39 6.41
C HIS A 104 3.54 2.61 5.96
N LEU A 105 3.82 2.46 4.66
CA LEU A 105 5.15 2.72 4.12
C LEU A 105 5.10 3.14 2.64
N ASN A 106 6.03 4.01 2.24
CA ASN A 106 6.18 4.49 0.87
C ASN A 106 7.46 3.93 0.24
N ILE A 107 7.33 3.21 -0.88
CA ILE A 107 8.47 2.65 -1.63
C ILE A 107 8.55 3.34 -2.98
N LYS A 108 9.74 3.84 -3.35
CA LYS A 108 9.99 4.34 -4.70
C LYS A 108 9.99 3.19 -5.71
N ALA A 109 9.24 3.33 -6.79
CA ALA A 109 9.25 2.40 -7.92
C ALA A 109 10.69 2.15 -8.42
N GLY A 110 11.03 0.89 -8.69
CA GLY A 110 12.34 0.48 -9.22
C GLY A 110 13.48 0.37 -8.19
N ARG A 111 13.25 0.66 -6.90
CA ARG A 111 14.21 0.33 -5.83
C ARG A 111 13.97 -1.10 -5.38
N ASN A 112 14.98 -1.97 -5.46
CA ASN A 112 14.97 -3.25 -4.77
C ASN A 112 14.74 -2.98 -3.27
N SER A 113 13.56 -3.30 -2.76
CA SER A 113 13.17 -3.04 -1.37
C SER A 113 13.94 -3.96 -0.42
N ARG A 114 15.15 -3.54 -0.02
CA ARG A 114 15.80 -4.03 1.19
C ARG A 114 15.28 -3.21 2.37
N ILE A 115 14.56 -3.88 3.27
CA ILE A 115 13.96 -3.31 4.48
C ILE A 115 15.00 -3.35 5.60
N GLU A 116 15.51 -2.17 6.00
CA GLU A 116 16.30 -1.96 7.22
C GLU A 116 15.69 -0.80 8.05
N ARG A 117 15.66 -1.00 9.38
CA ARG A 117 14.83 -0.37 10.44
C ARG A 117 15.08 1.12 10.76
N ALA A 118 14.12 1.75 11.46
CA ALA A 118 14.35 2.78 12.49
C ALA A 118 13.25 2.66 13.58
N THR A 119 13.45 1.93 14.69
CA THR A 119 13.99 2.32 16.01
C THR A 119 12.86 2.28 17.07
N SER A 120 12.82 1.18 17.82
CA SER A 120 12.16 1.10 19.11
C SER A 120 12.88 2.05 20.08
N ILE A 121 12.15 2.97 20.68
CA ILE A 121 12.46 3.50 21.99
C ILE A 121 11.23 3.19 22.85
N LEU A 122 11.21 2.00 23.41
CA LEU A 122 10.47 1.76 24.64
C LEU A 122 11.42 2.12 25.79
N SER A 123 11.04 3.13 26.57
CA SER A 123 11.37 3.25 27.99
C SER A 123 10.07 3.19 28.77
#